data_AF-A0A847A2I1-F1
#
_entry.id   AF-A0A847A2I1-F1
#
_cell.length_a   1.000
_cell.length_b   1.000
_cell.length_c   1.000
_cell.angle_alpha   90.00
_cell.angle_beta   90.00
_cell.angle_gamma   90.00
#
_symmetry.space_group_name_H-M   'P 1'
#
loop_
_entity.id
_entity.type
_entity.pdbx_description
1 polymer ?
#
loop_
_entity_poly.entity_id
_entity_poly.type
_entity_poly.pdbx_seq_one_letter_code
_entity_poly.pdbx_strand_id
1 'polypeptide(L)'
;ARQACAVPDASAQLQSADIGLSTTGVAGPDVDPQSGQPPGTVWIGVSSRLGERATRLNINGNRAEIRAQAVEAALREFAHEIENLSQGDSHSANAQEYSDKRSGYSQ
;
A
#
# COMPACT_ATOMS: atom_id res chain seq x y z
N ALA A 1 -16.93 8.48 1.16
CA ALA A 1 -15.79 7.87 0.45
C ALA A 1 -14.58 7.92 1.37
N ARG A 2 -13.79 6.85 1.47
CA ARG A 2 -12.49 6.89 2.16
C ARG A 2 -11.56 7.66 1.22
N GLN A 3 -11.14 8.86 1.63
CA GLN A 3 -10.28 9.73 0.82
C GLN A 3 -8.87 9.68 1.38
N ALA A 4 -7.88 9.70 0.49
CA ALA A 4 -6.50 9.99 0.88
C ALA A 4 -6.44 11.37 1.56
N CYS A 5 -5.47 11.56 2.46
CA CYS A 5 -5.33 12.83 3.18
C CYS A 5 -5.27 14.03 2.23
N ALA A 6 -5.82 15.16 2.64
CA ALA A 6 -5.71 16.37 1.84
C ALA A 6 -4.25 16.84 1.78
N VAL A 7 -3.82 17.26 0.60
CA VAL A 7 -2.49 17.82 0.32
C VAL A 7 -2.64 19.21 -0.30
N PRO A 8 -1.75 20.16 -0.02
CA PRO A 8 -1.81 21.46 -0.67
C PRO A 8 -1.48 21.33 -2.17
N ASP A 9 -2.25 22.03 -3.00
CA ASP A 9 -1.96 22.23 -4.41
C ASP A 9 -0.85 23.30 -4.61
N ALA A 10 -0.55 23.62 -5.87
CA ALA A 10 0.47 24.64 -6.21
C ALA A 10 0.14 26.05 -5.69
N SER A 11 -1.12 26.32 -5.33
CA SER A 11 -1.59 27.58 -4.75
C SER A 11 -1.75 27.53 -3.22
N ALA A 12 -1.29 26.46 -2.58
CA ALA A 12 -1.45 26.16 -1.15
C ALA A 12 -2.90 25.91 -0.69
N GLN A 13 -3.83 25.63 -1.62
CA GLN A 13 -5.18 25.19 -1.29
C GLN A 13 -5.21 23.69 -1.06
N LEU A 14 -5.96 23.24 -0.05
CA LEU A 14 -6.11 21.82 0.23
C LEU A 14 -6.94 21.13 -0.86
N GLN A 15 -6.36 20.13 -1.50
CA GLN A 15 -7.04 19.22 -2.41
C GLN A 15 -6.93 17.78 -1.91
N SER A 16 -7.84 16.89 -2.31
CA SER A 16 -7.69 15.46 -2.04
C SER A 16 -6.44 14.93 -2.74
N ALA A 17 -5.63 14.11 -2.05
CA ALA A 17 -4.54 13.41 -2.72
C ALA A 17 -5.08 12.36 -3.70
N ASP A 18 -4.41 12.20 -4.84
CA ASP A 18 -4.73 11.18 -5.84
C ASP A 18 -4.39 9.77 -5.37
N ILE A 19 -3.36 9.65 -4.52
CA ILE A 19 -2.87 8.40 -3.97
C ILE A 19 -2.65 8.55 -2.46
N GLY A 20 -3.22 7.63 -1.69
CA GLY A 20 -2.93 7.44 -0.28
C GLY A 20 -2.06 6.20 -0.06
N LEU A 21 -1.03 6.33 0.79
CA LEU A 21 -0.23 5.21 1.27
C LEU A 21 -0.30 5.07 2.79
N SER A 22 -0.33 3.83 3.26
CA SER A 22 -0.19 3.51 4.68
C SER A 22 0.75 2.33 4.87
N THR A 23 1.45 2.31 6.00
CA THR A 23 2.22 1.16 6.44
C THR A 23 1.86 0.82 7.87
N THR A 24 1.71 -0.47 8.16
CA THR A 24 1.53 -0.98 9.53
C THR A 24 2.23 -2.31 9.66
N GLY A 25 2.82 -2.61 10.83
CA GLY A 25 3.54 -3.86 10.98
C GLY A 25 4.38 -3.94 12.24
N VAL A 26 5.04 -5.09 12.39
CA VAL A 26 5.87 -5.44 13.54
C VAL A 26 7.32 -5.39 13.10
N ALA A 27 8.03 -4.31 13.47
CA ALA A 27 9.46 -4.22 13.19
C ALA A 27 10.33 -5.08 14.15
N GLY A 28 9.75 -5.73 15.15
CA GLY A 28 10.48 -6.56 16.11
C GLY A 28 11.24 -5.78 17.19
N PRO A 29 12.09 -6.46 17.98
CA PRO A 29 12.52 -7.87 17.79
C PRO A 29 11.51 -8.92 18.25
N ASP A 30 10.53 -8.56 19.08
CA ASP A 30 9.56 -9.50 19.63
C ASP A 30 8.29 -9.59 18.79
N VAL A 31 7.54 -10.69 18.97
CA VAL A 31 6.17 -10.84 18.46
C VAL A 31 5.30 -9.73 19.06
N ASP A 32 4.44 -9.13 18.25
CA ASP A 32 3.50 -8.13 18.76
C ASP A 32 2.48 -8.81 19.70
N PRO A 33 2.41 -8.42 20.98
CA PRO A 33 1.52 -9.06 21.93
C PRO A 33 0.03 -8.81 21.64
N GLN A 34 -0.31 -7.77 20.86
CA GLN A 34 -1.71 -7.49 20.51
C GLN A 34 -2.17 -8.30 19.30
N SER A 35 -1.40 -8.29 18.21
CA SER A 35 -1.77 -8.97 16.97
C SER A 35 -1.26 -10.40 16.85
N GLY A 36 -0.29 -10.82 17.68
CA GLY A 36 0.40 -12.10 17.57
C GLY A 36 1.30 -12.22 16.33
N GLN A 37 1.51 -11.14 15.58
CA GLN A 37 2.29 -11.18 14.35
C GLN A 37 3.79 -11.22 14.64
N PRO A 38 4.56 -12.04 13.91
CA PRO A 38 6.00 -12.09 14.09
C PRO A 38 6.68 -10.82 13.55
N PRO A 39 7.89 -10.50 14.06
CA PRO A 39 8.77 -9.50 13.47
C PRO A 39 8.90 -9.68 11.96
N GLY A 40 8.94 -8.56 11.25
CA GLY A 40 9.02 -8.55 9.79
C GLY A 40 7.66 -8.58 9.09
N THR A 41 6.56 -8.79 9.81
CA THR A 41 5.22 -8.67 9.22
C THR A 41 4.89 -7.20 8.98
N VAL A 42 4.77 -6.81 7.72
CA VAL A 42 4.41 -5.44 7.30
C VAL A 42 3.27 -5.51 6.30
N TRP A 43 2.32 -4.57 6.42
CA TRP A 43 1.27 -4.33 5.45
C TRP A 43 1.46 -2.95 4.84
N ILE A 44 1.31 -2.89 3.53
CA ILE A 44 1.29 -1.63 2.77
C ILE A 44 -0.10 -1.48 2.19
N GLY A 45 -0.79 -0.41 2.58
CA GLY A 45 -2.06 -0.01 1.97
C GLY A 45 -1.84 1.03 0.89
N VAL A 46 -2.51 0.87 -0.25
CA VAL A 46 -2.56 1.86 -1.34
C VAL A 46 -4.02 2.14 -1.67
N SER A 47 -4.37 3.42 -1.79
CA SER A 47 -5.69 3.90 -2.19
C SER A 47 -5.54 4.90 -3.31
N SER A 48 -6.25 4.71 -4.43
CA SER A 48 -6.26 5.63 -5.56
C SER A 48 -7.62 5.59 -6.27
N ARG A 49 -7.76 6.36 -7.37
CA ARG A 49 -8.94 6.25 -8.26
C ARG A 49 -9.09 4.88 -8.94
N LEU A 50 -8.05 4.04 -8.95
CA LEU A 50 -8.12 2.65 -9.46
C LEU A 50 -8.66 1.67 -8.41
N GLY A 51 -8.77 2.09 -7.15
CA GLY A 51 -9.29 1.28 -6.04
C GLY A 51 -8.38 1.28 -4.81
N GLU A 52 -8.68 0.39 -3.87
CA GLU A 52 -7.90 0.17 -2.65
C GLU A 52 -7.28 -1.22 -2.66
N ARG A 53 -6.01 -1.34 -2.26
CA ARG A 53 -5.34 -2.63 -2.04
C ARG A 53 -4.50 -2.61 -0.78
N ALA A 54 -4.25 -3.79 -0.22
CA ALA A 54 -3.28 -3.99 0.84
C ALA A 54 -2.39 -5.19 0.52
N THR A 55 -1.07 -5.00 0.56
CA THR A 55 -0.08 -6.05 0.31
C THR A 55 0.64 -6.37 1.61
N ARG A 56 0.66 -7.66 1.97
CA ARG A 56 1.47 -8.16 3.09
C ARG A 56 2.89 -8.50 2.62
N LEU A 57 3.87 -8.10 3.41
CA LEU A 57 5.28 -8.41 3.27
C LEU A 57 5.78 -9.16 4.52
N ASN A 58 6.76 -10.02 4.29
CA ASN A 58 7.54 -10.71 5.31
C ASN A 58 9.01 -10.33 5.12
N ILE A 59 9.45 -9.37 5.93
CA ILE A 59 10.77 -8.73 5.80
C ILE A 59 11.70 -9.31 6.86
N ASN A 60 12.88 -9.75 6.44
CA ASN A 60 13.91 -10.22 7.37
C ASN A 60 14.88 -9.09 7.73
N GLY A 61 15.40 -9.14 8.96
CA GLY A 61 16.40 -8.22 9.46
C GLY A 61 16.15 -7.79 10.90
N ASN A 62 17.02 -6.94 11.41
CA ASN A 62 16.80 -6.24 12.66
C ASN A 62 15.74 -5.14 12.51
N ARG A 63 15.37 -4.51 13.63
CA ARG A 63 14.33 -3.48 13.66
C ARG A 63 14.58 -2.30 12.71
N ALA A 64 15.83 -1.87 12.54
CA ALA A 64 16.16 -0.77 11.64
C ALA A 64 16.06 -1.20 10.18
N GLU A 65 16.58 -2.40 9.86
CA GLU A 65 16.51 -3.00 8.52
C GLU A 65 15.06 -3.25 8.07
N ILE A 66 14.20 -3.76 8.97
CA ILE A 66 12.79 -3.99 8.68
C ILE A 66 12.08 -2.67 8.33
N ARG A 67 12.33 -1.60 9.10
CA ARG A 67 11.74 -0.29 8.83
C ARG A 67 12.22 0.30 7.51
N ALA A 68 13.52 0.20 7.22
CA ALA A 68 14.08 0.70 5.97
C ALA A 68 13.48 -0.01 4.75
N GLN A 69 13.42 -1.34 4.79
CA GLN A 69 12.82 -2.15 3.72
C GLN A 69 11.31 -1.91 3.58
N ALA A 70 10.59 -1.69 4.68
CA ALA A 70 9.17 -1.34 4.65
C ALA A 70 8.92 -0.01 3.92
N VAL A 71 9.74 1.00 4.18
CA VAL A 71 9.68 2.30 3.49
C VAL A 71 10.02 2.15 2.02
N GLU A 72 11.08 1.42 1.69
CA GLU A 72 11.47 1.17 0.30
C GLU A 72 10.35 0.48 -0.48
N ALA A 73 9.74 -0.56 0.10
CA ALA A 73 8.63 -1.27 -0.52
C ALA A 73 7.40 -0.37 -0.70
N ALA A 74 7.09 0.51 0.27
CA ALA A 74 5.98 1.45 0.14
C ALA A 74 6.22 2.47 -0.99
N LEU A 75 7.45 2.98 -1.13
CA LEU A 75 7.81 3.87 -2.24
C LEU A 75 7.76 3.17 -3.60
N ARG A 76 8.10 1.88 -3.65
CA ARG A 76 7.98 1.07 -4.87
C ARG A 76 6.52 0.88 -5.29
N GLU A 77 5.65 0.57 -4.33
CA GLU A 77 4.20 0.48 -4.57
C GLU A 77 3.61 1.83 -5.02
N PHE A 78 4.10 2.94 -4.47
CA PHE A 78 3.71 4.28 -4.91
C PHE A 78 4.10 4.55 -6.36
N ALA A 79 5.35 4.24 -6.74
CA ALA A 79 5.84 4.43 -8.11
C ALA A 79 5.02 3.60 -9.11
N HIS A 80 4.76 2.33 -8.79
CA HIS A 80 3.90 1.48 -9.60
C HIS A 80 2.48 2.05 -9.76
N GLU A 81 1.93 2.65 -8.70
CA GLU A 81 0.60 3.25 -8.76
C GLU A 81 0.56 4.49 -9.65
N ILE A 82 1.58 5.34 -9.60
CA ILE A 82 1.73 6.49 -10.51
C ILE A 82 1.74 6.00 -11.96
N GLU A 83 2.52 4.95 -12.26
CA GLU A 83 2.58 4.37 -13.60
C GLU A 83 1.20 3.84 -14.03
N ASN A 84 0.52 3.07 -13.18
CA ASN A 84 -0.84 2.56 -13.48
C ASN A 84 -1.84 3.68 -13.75
N LEU A 85 -1.79 4.77 -12.98
CA LEU A 85 -2.68 5.92 -13.15
C LEU A 85 -2.41 6.64 -14.47
N SER A 86 -1.15 6.76 -14.88
CA SER A 86 -0.76 7.37 -16.15
C SER A 86 -1.23 6.55 -17.37
N GLN A 87 -1.29 5.22 -17.23
CA GLN A 87 -1.77 4.31 -18.26
C GLN A 87 -3.31 4.22 -18.27
N GLY A 88 -3.95 4.31 -17.09
CA GLY A 88 -5.40 4.19 -16.89
C GLY A 88 -6.23 5.32 -17.51
N ASP A 89 -5.64 6.47 -17.81
CA ASP A 89 -6.32 7.56 -18.52
C ASP A 89 -6.63 7.22 -20.00
N SER A 90 -6.08 6.11 -20.52
CA SER A 90 -6.31 5.62 -21.88
C SER A 90 -7.32 4.47 -22.02
N HIS A 91 -7.78 3.86 -20.92
CA HIS A 91 -8.63 2.65 -20.93
C HIS A 91 -9.76 2.70 -19.89
N SER A 92 -10.62 3.72 -19.90
CA SER A 92 -11.84 3.79 -19.07
C SER A 92 -12.96 2.82 -19.50
N ALA A 93 -12.64 1.68 -20.12
CA ALA A 93 -13.61 0.71 -20.61
C ALA A 93 -13.15 -0.73 -20.39
N ASN A 94 -13.14 -1.19 -19.13
CA ASN A 94 -13.47 -2.57 -18.71
C ASN A 94 -12.97 -2.83 -17.27
N ALA A 95 -13.63 -2.23 -16.28
CA ALA A 95 -13.45 -2.58 -14.88
C ALA A 95 -14.52 -3.60 -14.45
N GLN A 96 -14.45 -4.82 -15.00
CA GLN A 96 -15.34 -5.92 -14.59
C GLN A 96 -14.61 -7.24 -14.30
N GLU A 97 -13.28 -7.31 -14.40
CA GLU A 97 -12.56 -8.58 -14.37
C GLU A 97 -11.36 -8.57 -13.40
N TYR A 98 -11.63 -8.28 -12.12
CA TYR A 98 -10.66 -8.53 -11.05
C TYR A 98 -11.28 -9.18 -9.80
N SER A 99 -12.41 -9.88 -9.96
CA SER A 99 -13.04 -10.62 -8.86
C SER A 99 -12.76 -12.12 -8.85
N ASP A 100 -11.99 -12.68 -9.80
CA ASP A 100 -12.00 -14.14 -10.02
C ASP A 100 -10.64 -14.86 -10.00
N LYS A 101 -9.59 -14.26 -9.44
CA LYS A 101 -8.29 -14.97 -9.27
C LYS A 101 -7.70 -14.78 -7.88
N ARG A 102 -8.22 -15.53 -6.91
CA ARG A 102 -7.44 -16.17 -5.82
C ARG A 102 -8.29 -17.14 -4.97
N SER A 103 -9.00 -18.04 -5.65
CA SER A 103 -9.12 -19.40 -5.11
C SER A 103 -7.74 -20.04 -5.24
N GLY A 104 -7.02 -20.20 -4.14
CA GLY A 104 -5.69 -20.83 -4.14
C GLY A 104 -4.62 -20.08 -3.37
N TYR A 105 -4.81 -19.89 -2.06
CA TYR A 105 -3.70 -19.94 -1.11
C TYR A 105 -4.20 -20.64 0.16
N SER A 106 -4.45 -21.94 -0.01
CA SER A 106 -4.55 -22.90 1.09
C SER A 106 -3.13 -23.35 1.39
N GLN A 107 -2.67 -23.07 2.60
CA GLN A 107 -2.03 -24.09 3.40
C GLN A 107 -3.05 -24.49 4.46
#